data_AF-A0A6G0WDI5-F1
#
_entry.id   AF-A0A6G0WDI5-F1
#
_cell.length_a   1.000
_cell.length_b   1.000
_cell.length_c   1.000
_cell.angle_alpha   90.00
_cell.angle_beta   90.00
_cell.angle_gamma   90.00
#
_symmetry.space_group_name_H-M   'P 1'
#
loop_
_entity.id
_entity.type
_entity.pdbx_description
1 polymer ?
#
loop_
_entity_poly.entity_id
_entity_poly.type
_entity_poly.pdbx_seq_one_letter_code
_entity_poly.pdbx_strand_id
1 'polypeptide(L)'
;MPLRTVSRRDITSNTFGIRRDMTLQYAIPDRDMIDYIIRMPASLYYGQGLRSFLVDFLASNETTRNQTKPWQLCQHGQIVAIDVSDLCVWVEATAQESSYTVWAVASVLETPESCWAKFLFRTLLTIYALYVLWARYYCHYVILLSNLRQVGISPQYTRYKIVVGDPAYAILSDPVVSVGMVVDTLWGVPYIAVALIQVTQFQDVWLYISGCVWGMH
;
A
#
# COMPACT_ATOMS: atom_id res chain seq x y z
N MET A 1 -22.67 -12.41 -14.63
CA MET A 1 -23.21 -11.79 -13.40
C MET A 1 -22.43 -10.54 -13.08
N PRO A 2 -23.04 -9.46 -12.57
CA PRO A 2 -22.28 -8.29 -12.14
C PRO A 2 -21.32 -8.72 -11.03
N LEU A 3 -20.04 -8.47 -11.26
CA LEU A 3 -18.96 -8.73 -10.33
C LEU A 3 -19.28 -8.02 -9.01
N ARG A 4 -19.41 -8.77 -7.92
CA ARG A 4 -19.69 -8.23 -6.59
C ARG A 4 -18.46 -8.43 -5.72
N THR A 5 -17.67 -7.38 -5.59
CA THR A 5 -16.57 -7.33 -4.64
C THR A 5 -17.13 -6.85 -3.30
N VAL A 6 -16.71 -7.47 -2.19
CA VAL A 6 -17.00 -6.97 -0.84
C VAL A 6 -15.71 -6.95 -0.06
N SER A 7 -15.36 -5.78 0.48
CA SER A 7 -14.21 -5.62 1.38
C SER A 7 -14.68 -5.37 2.81
N ARG A 8 -13.97 -5.95 3.78
CA ARG A 8 -14.20 -5.75 5.22
C ARG A 8 -12.86 -5.58 5.93
N ARG A 9 -12.80 -4.59 6.83
CA ARG A 9 -11.70 -4.40 7.76
C ARG A 9 -12.14 -4.80 9.17
N ASP A 10 -11.31 -5.56 9.86
CA ASP A 10 -11.41 -5.74 11.30
C ASP A 10 -10.28 -4.97 11.98
N ILE A 11 -10.68 -4.05 12.86
CA ILE A 11 -9.78 -3.14 13.56
C ILE A 11 -9.05 -3.87 14.69
N THR A 12 -9.67 -4.89 15.29
CA THR A 12 -9.11 -5.58 16.46
C THR A 12 -7.94 -6.48 16.10
N SER A 13 -8.04 -7.14 14.95
CA SER A 13 -7.02 -8.05 14.41
C SER A 13 -6.14 -7.41 13.32
N ASN A 14 -6.37 -6.12 13.02
CA ASN A 14 -5.76 -5.39 11.91
C ASN A 14 -5.76 -6.18 10.60
N THR A 15 -6.91 -6.77 10.26
CA THR A 15 -7.09 -7.62 9.09
C THR A 15 -7.97 -6.96 8.04
N PHE A 16 -7.67 -7.24 6.78
CA PHE A 16 -8.32 -6.71 5.60
C PHE A 16 -8.72 -7.88 4.72
N GLY A 17 -10.02 -8.12 4.60
CA GLY A 17 -10.57 -9.19 3.77
C GLY A 17 -11.25 -8.65 2.54
N ILE A 18 -10.98 -9.26 1.39
CA ILE A 18 -11.65 -8.98 0.12
C ILE A 18 -12.13 -10.30 -0.44
N ARG A 19 -13.38 -10.31 -0.91
CA ARG A 19 -13.91 -11.45 -1.66
C ARG A 19 -14.35 -11.05 -3.05
N ARG A 20 -14.24 -12.00 -3.96
CA ARG A 20 -14.71 -11.85 -5.34
C ARG A 20 -15.37 -13.15 -5.81
N ASP A 21 -16.57 -13.01 -6.35
CA ASP A 21 -17.28 -14.11 -6.99
C ASP A 21 -16.81 -14.26 -8.44
N MET A 22 -16.53 -15.50 -8.85
CA MET A 22 -15.97 -15.84 -10.15
C MET A 22 -16.66 -17.08 -10.72
N THR A 23 -16.91 -17.08 -12.03
CA THR A 23 -17.41 -18.24 -12.76
C THR A 23 -16.26 -18.90 -13.50
N LEU A 24 -16.00 -20.17 -13.21
CA LEU A 24 -14.93 -20.94 -13.84
C LEU A 24 -15.50 -21.77 -14.99
N GLN A 25 -14.76 -21.87 -16.09
CA GLN A 25 -15.09 -22.82 -17.15
C GLN A 25 -14.65 -24.23 -16.76
N TYR A 26 -15.31 -25.23 -17.34
CA TYR A 26 -15.11 -26.66 -17.02
C TYR A 26 -13.67 -27.14 -17.23
N ALA A 27 -12.98 -26.61 -18.25
CA ALA A 27 -11.57 -26.85 -18.51
C ALA A 27 -10.90 -25.54 -18.92
N ILE A 28 -9.92 -25.09 -18.14
CA ILE A 28 -9.19 -23.84 -18.40
C ILE A 28 -7.85 -24.25 -19.03
N PRO A 29 -7.55 -23.83 -20.27
CA PRO A 29 -6.24 -24.07 -20.89
C PRO A 29 -5.13 -23.41 -20.07
N ASP A 30 -3.95 -24.02 -19.97
CA ASP A 30 -2.80 -23.49 -19.22
C ASP A 30 -2.46 -22.03 -19.58
N ARG A 31 -2.69 -21.65 -20.85
CA ARG A 31 -2.43 -20.29 -21.36
C ARG A 31 -3.37 -19.23 -20.77
N ASP A 32 -4.58 -19.64 -20.38
CA ASP A 32 -5.63 -18.74 -19.90
C ASP A 32 -5.70 -18.70 -18.36
N MET A 33 -5.05 -19.65 -17.66
CA MET A 33 -5.03 -19.70 -16.19
C MET A 33 -4.49 -18.42 -15.55
N ILE A 34 -3.50 -17.78 -16.17
CA ILE A 34 -2.93 -16.52 -15.68
C ILE A 34 -3.95 -15.38 -15.72
N ASP A 35 -4.81 -15.31 -16.74
CA ASP A 35 -5.89 -14.30 -16.81
C ASP A 35 -6.91 -14.50 -15.68
N TYR A 36 -7.23 -15.76 -15.35
CA TYR A 36 -8.06 -16.07 -14.18
C TYR A 36 -7.41 -15.64 -12.86
N ILE A 37 -6.12 -15.94 -12.67
CA ILE A 37 -5.38 -15.57 -11.46
C ILE A 37 -5.28 -14.05 -11.31
N ILE A 38 -5.01 -13.30 -12.38
CA ILE A 38 -4.90 -11.84 -12.33
C ILE A 38 -6.24 -11.21 -11.89
N ARG A 39 -7.36 -11.81 -12.26
CA ARG A 39 -8.70 -11.34 -11.88
C ARG A 39 -9.08 -11.68 -10.43
N MET A 40 -8.35 -12.57 -9.76
CA MET A 40 -8.56 -12.87 -8.35
C MET A 40 -8.17 -11.69 -7.46
N PRO A 41 -8.78 -11.53 -6.28
CA PRO A 41 -8.47 -10.44 -5.36
C PRO A 41 -7.01 -10.54 -4.89
N ALA A 42 -6.32 -9.40 -4.73
CA ALA A 42 -4.93 -9.34 -4.25
C ALA A 42 -3.90 -10.13 -5.09
N SER A 43 -4.20 -10.42 -6.37
CA SER A 43 -3.35 -11.21 -7.28
C SER A 43 -1.92 -10.67 -7.43
N LEU A 44 -1.75 -9.34 -7.29
CA LEU A 44 -0.45 -8.66 -7.29
C LEU A 44 0.51 -9.20 -6.20
N TYR A 45 -0.02 -9.65 -5.08
CA TYR A 45 0.75 -10.09 -3.90
C TYR A 45 0.94 -11.60 -3.82
N TYR A 46 0.50 -12.35 -4.83
CA TYR A 46 0.65 -13.80 -4.82
C TYR A 46 2.10 -14.19 -5.10
N GLY A 47 2.77 -14.77 -4.10
CA GLY A 47 4.06 -15.40 -4.26
C GLY A 47 3.99 -16.68 -5.10
N GLN A 48 5.14 -17.28 -5.39
CA GLN A 48 5.22 -18.48 -6.24
C GLN A 48 4.39 -19.65 -5.69
N GLY A 49 4.46 -19.91 -4.39
CA GLY A 49 3.69 -21.00 -3.76
C GLY A 49 2.18 -20.81 -3.88
N LEU A 50 1.69 -19.58 -3.69
CA LEU A 50 0.27 -19.28 -3.81
C LEU A 50 -0.21 -19.34 -5.27
N ARG A 51 0.62 -18.91 -6.23
CA ARG A 51 0.32 -19.05 -7.65
C ARG A 51 0.24 -20.53 -8.07
N SER A 52 1.20 -21.36 -7.66
CA SER A 52 1.17 -22.79 -7.94
C SER A 52 -0.07 -23.46 -7.35
N PHE A 53 -0.42 -23.12 -6.11
CA PHE A 53 -1.64 -23.60 -5.46
C PHE A 53 -2.92 -23.23 -6.23
N LEU A 54 -3.01 -21.99 -6.72
CA LEU A 54 -4.16 -21.54 -7.52
C LEU A 54 -4.18 -22.18 -8.91
N VAL A 55 -3.03 -22.44 -9.52
CA VAL A 55 -2.93 -23.21 -10.76
C VAL A 55 -3.43 -24.63 -10.56
N ASP A 56 -3.03 -25.31 -9.47
CA ASP A 56 -3.51 -26.66 -9.14
C ASP A 56 -5.04 -26.69 -8.94
N PHE A 57 -5.59 -25.64 -8.32
CA PHE A 57 -7.04 -25.46 -8.19
C PHE A 57 -7.73 -25.29 -9.55
N LEU A 58 -7.20 -24.44 -10.44
CA LEU A 58 -7.77 -24.17 -11.76
C LEU A 58 -7.66 -25.38 -12.70
N ALA A 59 -6.58 -26.16 -12.58
CA ALA A 59 -6.34 -27.39 -13.32
C ALA A 59 -7.23 -28.56 -12.86
N SER A 60 -7.75 -28.50 -11.64
CA SER A 60 -8.60 -29.55 -11.09
C SER A 60 -10.00 -29.55 -11.72
N ASN A 61 -10.61 -30.73 -11.88
CA ASN A 61 -12.01 -30.87 -12.31
C ASN A 61 -12.98 -30.45 -11.20
N GLU A 62 -14.23 -30.14 -11.54
CA GLU A 62 -15.24 -29.67 -10.56
C GLU A 62 -15.45 -30.64 -9.38
N THR A 63 -15.45 -31.95 -9.66
CA THR A 63 -15.57 -32.99 -8.61
C THR A 63 -14.38 -32.95 -7.66
N THR A 64 -13.17 -32.83 -8.20
CA THR A 64 -11.92 -32.71 -7.44
C THR A 64 -11.88 -31.40 -6.65
N ARG A 65 -12.36 -30.28 -7.22
CA ARG A 65 -12.42 -28.99 -6.53
C ARG A 65 -13.32 -29.05 -5.30
N ASN A 66 -14.44 -29.76 -5.37
CA ASN A 66 -15.40 -29.81 -4.26
C ASN A 66 -15.06 -30.88 -3.20
N GLN A 67 -14.30 -31.93 -3.54
CA GLN A 67 -14.13 -33.10 -2.67
C GLN A 67 -12.73 -33.27 -2.06
N THR A 68 -11.68 -32.70 -2.65
CA THR A 68 -10.32 -33.22 -2.41
C THR A 68 -9.62 -32.60 -1.21
N LYS A 69 -9.91 -31.34 -0.84
CA LYS A 69 -9.35 -30.60 0.31
C LYS A 69 -9.98 -29.20 0.41
N PRO A 70 -9.93 -28.53 1.58
CA PRO A 70 -10.18 -27.10 1.63
C PRO A 70 -9.10 -26.39 0.81
N TRP A 71 -9.51 -25.66 -0.23
CA TRP A 71 -8.62 -24.83 -1.01
C TRP A 71 -8.29 -23.59 -0.20
N GLN A 72 -7.29 -23.70 0.68
CA GLN A 72 -6.79 -22.61 1.50
C GLN A 72 -5.26 -22.66 1.58
N LEU A 73 -4.62 -21.52 1.42
CA LEU A 73 -3.18 -21.37 1.62
C LEU A 73 -2.84 -19.97 2.12
N CYS A 74 -1.93 -19.90 3.08
CA CYS A 74 -1.40 -18.65 3.61
C CYS A 74 0.06 -18.48 3.22
N GLN A 75 0.45 -17.25 2.94
CA GLN A 75 1.84 -16.83 2.72
C GLN A 75 2.21 -15.75 3.74
N HIS A 76 3.45 -15.77 4.19
CA HIS A 76 4.00 -14.79 5.13
C HIS A 76 4.78 -13.74 4.32
N GLY A 77 4.46 -12.47 4.54
CA GLY A 77 5.15 -11.32 4.00
C GLY A 77 6.30 -10.91 4.93
N GLN A 78 7.53 -10.96 4.42
CA GLN A 78 8.73 -10.64 5.19
C GLN A 78 9.45 -9.40 4.64
N ILE A 79 9.89 -8.52 5.54
CA ILE A 79 10.79 -7.41 5.24
C ILE A 79 12.04 -7.58 6.09
N VAL A 80 13.20 -7.75 5.45
CA VAL A 80 14.48 -7.98 6.14
C VAL A 80 14.37 -9.12 7.18
N ALA A 81 13.76 -10.24 6.78
CA ALA A 81 13.52 -11.43 7.62
C ALA A 81 12.60 -11.22 8.85
N ILE A 82 11.87 -10.10 8.91
CA ILE A 82 10.82 -9.85 9.90
C ILE A 82 9.47 -10.09 9.24
N ASP A 83 8.63 -10.93 9.86
CA ASP A 83 7.25 -11.12 9.42
C ASP A 83 6.43 -9.86 9.70
N VAL A 84 5.88 -9.27 8.64
CA VAL A 84 5.14 -7.99 8.70
C VAL A 84 3.68 -8.13 8.31
N SER A 85 3.33 -9.20 7.59
CA SER A 85 1.95 -9.48 7.22
C SER A 85 1.75 -10.94 6.87
N ASP A 86 0.52 -11.45 7.01
CA ASP A 86 0.11 -12.70 6.38
C ASP A 86 -0.94 -12.42 5.31
N LEU A 87 -0.90 -13.18 4.22
CA LEU A 87 -1.93 -13.18 3.20
C LEU A 87 -2.45 -14.60 3.02
N CYS A 88 -3.68 -14.82 3.45
CA CYS A 88 -4.40 -16.08 3.28
C CYS A 88 -5.40 -15.97 2.14
N VAL A 89 -5.38 -16.94 1.25
CA VAL A 89 -6.37 -17.06 0.18
C VAL A 89 -7.06 -18.40 0.29
N TRP A 90 -8.38 -18.37 0.17
CA TRP A 90 -9.16 -19.59 0.06
C TRP A 90 -10.29 -19.46 -0.94
N VAL A 91 -10.76 -20.61 -1.43
CA VAL A 91 -11.81 -20.69 -2.44
C VAL A 91 -12.94 -21.57 -1.93
N GLU A 92 -14.14 -21.02 -2.01
CA GLU A 92 -15.38 -21.71 -1.61
C GLU A 92 -16.28 -21.89 -2.84
N ALA A 93 -16.90 -23.05 -2.95
CA ALA A 93 -17.92 -23.28 -3.96
C ALA A 93 -19.22 -22.59 -3.54
N THR A 94 -19.83 -21.86 -4.48
CA THR A 94 -21.13 -21.22 -4.26
C THR A 94 -22.25 -22.20 -4.58
N ALA A 95 -23.46 -21.96 -4.07
CA ALA A 95 -24.64 -22.79 -4.35
C ALA A 95 -25.03 -22.87 -5.85
N GLN A 96 -24.40 -22.07 -6.71
CA GLN A 96 -24.63 -22.05 -8.14
C GLN A 96 -23.52 -22.83 -8.85
N GLU A 97 -23.90 -23.72 -9.78
CA GLU A 97 -22.95 -24.52 -10.56
C GLU A 97 -21.88 -23.64 -11.23
N SER A 98 -20.63 -24.11 -11.23
CA SER A 98 -19.44 -23.43 -11.77
C SER A 98 -19.10 -22.04 -11.17
N SER A 99 -19.76 -21.66 -10.06
CA SER A 99 -19.53 -20.39 -9.36
C SER A 99 -18.73 -20.60 -8.07
N TYR A 100 -17.69 -19.81 -7.90
CA TYR A 100 -16.75 -19.89 -6.79
C TYR A 100 -16.50 -18.50 -6.19
N THR A 101 -16.42 -18.42 -4.87
CA THR A 101 -16.02 -17.20 -4.16
C THR A 101 -14.57 -17.35 -3.72
N VAL A 102 -13.71 -16.46 -4.22
CA VAL A 102 -12.31 -16.37 -3.80
C VAL A 102 -12.20 -15.31 -2.73
N TRP A 103 -11.68 -15.71 -1.57
CA TRP A 103 -11.39 -14.84 -0.44
C TRP A 103 -9.89 -14.61 -0.36
N ALA A 104 -9.49 -13.35 -0.21
CA ALA A 104 -8.13 -12.95 0.10
C ALA A 104 -8.16 -12.09 1.36
N VAL A 105 -7.49 -12.53 2.41
CA VAL A 105 -7.39 -11.82 3.68
C VAL A 105 -5.93 -11.54 4.00
N ALA A 106 -5.62 -10.27 4.17
CA ALA A 106 -4.32 -9.80 4.64
C ALA A 106 -4.41 -9.39 6.11
N SER A 107 -3.54 -9.93 6.97
CA SER A 107 -3.31 -9.44 8.33
C SER A 107 -2.01 -8.65 8.36
N VAL A 108 -2.00 -7.50 9.04
CA VAL A 108 -0.78 -6.73 9.27
C VAL A 108 -0.29 -7.03 10.68
N LEU A 109 0.89 -7.63 10.78
CA LEU A 109 1.48 -8.09 12.04
C LEU A 109 2.21 -6.92 12.70
N GLU A 110 1.52 -6.19 13.57
CA GLU A 110 2.08 -5.07 14.33
C GLU A 110 1.90 -5.26 15.82
N THR A 111 3.00 -5.18 16.56
CA THR A 111 2.98 -5.11 18.01
C THR A 111 2.73 -3.66 18.46
N PRO A 112 2.06 -3.44 19.62
CA PRO A 112 1.87 -2.10 20.17
C PRO A 112 3.18 -1.31 20.34
N GLU A 113 4.26 -2.01 20.70
CA GLU A 113 5.61 -1.43 20.84
C GLU A 113 6.14 -0.90 19.51
N SER A 114 5.96 -1.68 18.42
CA SER A 114 6.33 -1.25 17.06
C SER A 114 5.55 0.00 16.64
N CYS A 115 4.25 0.07 16.96
CA CYS A 115 3.43 1.25 16.66
C CYS A 115 3.94 2.52 17.36
N TRP A 116 4.29 2.42 18.65
CA TRP A 116 4.85 3.55 19.39
C TRP A 116 6.24 3.93 18.88
N ALA A 117 7.08 2.95 18.54
CA ALA A 117 8.39 3.20 17.94
C ALA A 117 8.25 3.95 16.60
N LYS A 118 7.33 3.53 15.72
CA LYS A 118 7.02 4.25 14.47
C LYS A 118 6.55 5.67 14.73
N PHE A 119 5.65 5.87 15.69
CA PHE A 119 5.13 7.19 16.03
C PHE A 119 6.24 8.13 16.52
N LEU A 120 7.09 7.66 17.42
CA LEU A 120 8.23 8.42 17.93
C LEU A 120 9.22 8.74 16.81
N PHE A 121 9.55 7.75 15.97
CA PHE A 121 10.44 7.93 14.83
C PHE A 121 9.91 9.00 13.86
N ARG A 122 8.63 8.92 13.46
CA ARG A 122 7.97 9.93 12.61
C ARG A 122 7.97 11.31 13.24
N THR A 123 7.74 11.39 14.54
CA THR A 123 7.75 12.66 15.27
C THR A 123 9.16 13.27 15.29
N LEU A 124 10.19 12.47 15.56
CA LEU A 124 11.58 12.94 15.54
C LEU A 124 12.03 13.34 14.14
N LEU A 125 11.69 12.54 13.12
CA LEU A 125 12.04 12.82 11.73
C LEU A 125 11.36 14.10 11.22
N THR A 126 10.08 14.32 11.56
CA THR A 126 9.35 15.56 11.19
C THR A 126 9.92 16.79 11.90
N ILE A 127 10.22 16.71 13.20
CA ILE A 127 10.88 17.80 13.93
C ILE A 127 12.25 18.11 13.31
N TYR A 128 13.03 17.09 12.98
CA TYR A 128 14.35 17.26 12.36
C TYR A 128 14.24 17.87 10.96
N ALA A 129 13.31 17.40 10.13
CA ALA A 129 13.06 17.96 8.81
C ALA A 129 12.65 19.45 8.88
N LEU A 130 11.77 19.81 9.83
CA LEU A 130 11.39 21.20 10.08
C LEU A 130 12.57 22.05 10.55
N TYR A 131 13.43 21.50 11.40
CA TYR A 131 14.66 22.16 11.83
C TYR A 131 15.61 22.44 10.65
N VAL A 132 15.88 21.43 9.81
CA VAL A 132 16.73 21.58 8.62
C VAL A 132 16.14 22.61 7.67
N LEU A 133 14.82 22.53 7.42
CA LEU A 133 14.09 23.47 6.59
C LEU A 133 14.19 24.90 7.13
N TRP A 134 14.05 25.10 8.45
CA TRP A 134 14.19 26.40 9.06
C TRP A 134 15.62 26.94 8.96
N ALA A 135 16.61 26.13 9.38
CA ALA A 135 18.00 26.52 9.47
C ALA A 135 18.63 26.78 8.09
N ARG A 136 18.34 25.95 7.09
CA ARG A 136 18.97 26.02 5.76
C ARG A 136 18.14 26.73 4.70
N TYR A 137 16.83 26.87 4.88
CA TYR A 137 15.97 27.52 3.90
C TYR A 137 15.41 28.84 4.43
N TYR A 138 14.55 28.80 5.45
CA TYR A 138 13.81 29.99 5.87
C TYR A 138 14.67 31.07 6.53
N CYS A 139 15.70 30.70 7.29
CA CYS A 139 16.57 31.67 7.96
C CYS A 139 17.23 32.64 6.95
N HIS A 140 17.72 32.11 5.82
CA HIS A 140 18.33 32.94 4.78
C HIS A 140 17.32 33.86 4.09
N TYR A 141 16.07 33.43 3.91
CA TYR A 141 15.01 34.30 3.39
C TYR A 141 14.70 35.45 4.33
N VAL A 142 14.65 35.21 5.65
CA VAL A 142 14.40 36.25 6.64
C VAL A 142 15.51 37.30 6.63
N ILE A 143 16.77 36.87 6.58
CA ILE A 143 17.94 37.76 6.52
C ILE A 143 17.97 38.55 5.20
N LEU A 144 17.68 37.90 4.07
CA LEU A 144 17.60 38.57 2.77
C LEU A 144 16.51 39.63 2.76
N LEU A 145 15.35 39.34 3.36
CA LEU A 145 14.23 40.27 3.46
C LEU A 145 14.58 41.49 4.33
N SER A 146 15.26 41.28 5.47
CA SER A 146 15.69 42.39 6.33
C SER A 146 16.71 43.29 5.64
N ASN A 147 17.68 42.70 4.94
CA ASN A 147 18.71 43.46 4.22
C ASN A 147 18.12 44.24 3.04
N LEU A 148 17.19 43.63 2.28
CA LEU A 148 16.49 44.31 1.18
C LEU A 148 15.62 45.47 1.66
N ARG A 149 15.02 45.37 2.84
CA ARG A 149 14.24 46.46 3.45
C ARG A 149 15.10 47.62 3.94
N GLN A 150 16.30 47.33 4.45
CA GLN A 150 17.16 48.35 5.06
C GLN A 150 18.06 49.06 4.04
N VAL A 151 18.68 48.30 3.12
CA VAL A 151 19.72 48.83 2.23
C VAL A 151 19.20 49.06 0.81
N GLY A 152 18.25 48.23 0.35
CA GLY A 152 17.86 48.17 -1.06
C GLY A 152 19.02 47.67 -1.96
N ILE A 153 18.72 47.29 -3.20
CA ILE A 153 19.76 46.90 -4.17
C ILE A 153 20.20 48.11 -5.01
N SER A 154 19.28 49.01 -5.33
CA SER A 154 19.57 50.24 -6.06
C SER A 154 18.50 51.30 -5.78
N PRO A 155 18.89 52.60 -5.72
CA PRO A 155 17.97 53.70 -5.43
C PRO A 155 16.88 53.90 -6.50
N GLN A 156 17.02 53.28 -7.67
CA GLN A 156 16.04 53.39 -8.77
C GLN A 156 14.88 52.40 -8.66
N TYR A 157 14.98 51.38 -7.80
CA TYR A 157 13.97 50.34 -7.68
C TYR A 157 13.29 50.39 -6.31
N THR A 158 11.97 50.63 -6.31
CA THR A 158 11.12 50.70 -5.11
C THR A 158 10.41 49.39 -4.78
N ARG A 159 10.44 48.39 -5.68
CA ARG A 159 9.71 47.13 -5.49
C ARG A 159 10.57 45.93 -5.86
N TYR A 160 10.75 45.03 -4.90
CA TYR A 160 11.47 43.78 -5.06
C TYR A 160 10.49 42.60 -4.98
N LYS A 161 10.58 41.66 -5.92
CA LYS A 161 9.82 40.41 -5.89
C LYS A 161 10.78 39.27 -5.55
N ILE A 162 10.58 38.66 -4.39
CA ILE A 162 11.34 37.48 -3.98
C ILE A 162 10.54 36.26 -4.40
N VAL A 163 11.13 35.43 -5.24
CA VAL A 163 10.55 34.15 -5.66
C VAL A 163 11.08 33.08 -4.72
N VAL A 164 10.17 32.45 -3.99
CA VAL A 164 10.48 31.31 -3.13
C VAL A 164 10.26 30.05 -3.95
N GLY A 165 11.30 29.24 -4.09
CA GLY A 165 11.21 27.95 -4.77
C GLY A 165 10.53 26.89 -3.91
N ASP A 166 10.35 25.70 -4.47
CA ASP A 166 9.90 24.54 -3.71
C ASP A 166 11.01 24.09 -2.73
N PRO A 167 10.75 24.08 -1.41
CA PRO A 167 11.73 23.62 -0.43
C PRO A 167 12.03 22.11 -0.49
N ALA A 168 11.28 21.31 -1.25
CA ALA A 168 11.46 19.87 -1.32
C ALA A 168 12.92 19.48 -1.61
N TYR A 169 13.60 20.19 -2.51
CA TYR A 169 15.01 19.93 -2.80
C TYR A 169 15.92 20.17 -1.58
N ALA A 170 15.66 21.18 -0.77
CA ALA A 170 16.45 21.46 0.42
C ALA A 170 16.30 20.35 1.47
N ILE A 171 15.09 19.79 1.60
CA ILE A 171 14.81 18.66 2.50
C ILE A 171 15.47 17.37 1.97
N LEU A 172 15.33 17.06 0.68
CA LEU A 172 15.94 15.85 0.09
C LEU A 172 17.46 15.94 -0.01
N SER A 173 18.04 17.14 -0.07
CA SER A 173 19.50 17.32 -0.10
C SER A 173 20.17 16.88 1.20
N ASP A 174 19.44 16.81 2.31
CA ASP A 174 19.96 16.34 3.57
C ASP A 174 19.96 14.80 3.61
N PRO A 175 21.14 14.15 3.71
CA PRO A 175 21.23 12.69 3.63
C PRO A 175 20.54 12.01 4.81
N VAL A 176 20.47 12.67 5.99
CA VAL A 176 19.83 12.10 7.18
C VAL A 176 18.31 12.09 7.00
N VAL A 177 17.73 13.19 6.53
CA VAL A 177 16.29 13.24 6.22
C VAL A 177 15.93 12.22 5.14
N SER A 178 16.72 12.15 4.07
CA SER A 178 16.47 11.22 2.96
C SER A 178 16.53 9.75 3.39
N VAL A 179 17.57 9.34 4.14
CA VAL A 179 17.64 7.98 4.68
C VAL A 179 16.49 7.72 5.66
N GLY A 180 16.16 8.69 6.52
CA GLY A 180 15.03 8.58 7.44
C GLY A 180 13.69 8.35 6.72
N MET A 181 13.44 9.04 5.62
CA MET A 181 12.24 8.85 4.79
C MET A 181 12.19 7.47 4.14
N VAL A 182 13.33 6.94 3.68
CA VAL A 182 13.41 5.57 3.13
C VAL A 182 13.07 4.55 4.21
N VAL A 183 13.63 4.71 5.42
CA VAL A 183 13.33 3.82 6.56
C VAL A 183 11.84 3.92 6.93
N ASP A 184 11.26 5.12 6.98
CA ASP A 184 9.83 5.29 7.25
C ASP A 184 8.95 4.58 6.22
N THR A 185 9.32 4.72 4.94
CA THR A 185 8.61 4.08 3.82
C THR A 185 8.68 2.56 3.92
N LEU A 186 9.86 2.00 4.22
CA LEU A 186 10.05 0.56 4.41
C LEU A 186 9.17 0.03 5.56
N TRP A 187 9.03 0.80 6.64
CA TRP A 187 8.18 0.45 7.78
C TRP A 187 6.67 0.55 7.47
N GLY A 188 6.29 1.32 6.45
CA GLY A 188 4.92 1.49 5.96
C GLY A 188 4.49 0.52 4.86
N VAL A 189 5.39 -0.28 4.29
CA VAL A 189 5.13 -1.18 3.14
C VAL A 189 3.88 -2.06 3.29
N PRO A 190 3.58 -2.69 4.44
CA PRO A 190 2.37 -3.51 4.58
C PRO A 190 1.08 -2.71 4.35
N TYR A 191 1.05 -1.44 4.77
CA TYR A 191 -0.08 -0.55 4.55
C TYR A 191 -0.18 -0.07 3.11
N ILE A 192 0.95 0.21 2.46
CA ILE A 192 0.99 0.50 1.02
C ILE A 192 0.43 -0.70 0.25
N ALA A 193 0.79 -1.91 0.66
CA ALA A 193 0.30 -3.13 0.02
C ALA A 193 -1.23 -3.23 0.11
N VAL A 194 -1.78 -3.09 1.32
CA VAL A 194 -3.23 -3.08 1.56
C VAL A 194 -3.93 -1.96 0.78
N ALA A 195 -3.35 -0.76 0.76
CA ALA A 195 -3.88 0.39 0.02
C ALA A 195 -3.97 0.10 -1.47
N LEU A 196 -2.93 -0.47 -2.08
CA LEU A 196 -2.92 -0.87 -3.48
C LEU A 196 -3.99 -1.93 -3.78
N ILE A 197 -4.18 -2.91 -2.89
CA ILE A 197 -5.26 -3.89 -3.05
C ILE A 197 -6.62 -3.17 -3.05
N GLN A 198 -6.84 -2.20 -2.17
CA GLN A 198 -8.08 -1.41 -2.13
C GLN A 198 -8.29 -0.56 -3.40
N VAL A 199 -7.25 0.10 -3.91
CA VAL A 199 -7.32 0.95 -5.12
C VAL A 199 -7.69 0.13 -6.36
N THR A 200 -7.29 -1.15 -6.44
CA THR A 200 -7.70 -2.01 -7.56
C THR A 200 -9.19 -2.37 -7.57
N GLN A 201 -9.93 -2.07 -6.50
CA GLN A 201 -11.37 -2.29 -6.40
C GLN A 201 -12.17 -1.11 -6.94
N PHE A 202 -12.11 -0.90 -8.26
CA PHE A 202 -12.84 0.18 -8.96
C PHE A 202 -14.37 0.12 -8.81
N GLN A 203 -14.92 -0.99 -8.33
CA GLN A 203 -16.36 -1.17 -8.16
C GLN A 203 -16.91 -0.52 -6.89
N ASP A 204 -16.06 -0.29 -5.88
CA ASP A 204 -16.43 0.34 -4.62
C ASP A 204 -15.71 1.69 -4.49
N VAL A 205 -16.36 2.78 -4.91
CA VAL A 205 -15.80 4.15 -4.93
C VAL A 205 -15.25 4.56 -3.56
N TRP A 206 -15.88 4.12 -2.47
CA TRP A 206 -15.43 4.41 -1.11
C TRP A 206 -14.09 3.74 -0.77
N LEU A 207 -13.90 2.49 -1.21
CA LEU A 207 -12.66 1.73 -1.04
C LEU A 207 -11.54 2.25 -1.93
N TYR A 208 -11.88 2.70 -3.14
CA TYR A 208 -10.95 3.39 -4.02
C TYR A 208 -10.43 4.69 -3.37
N ILE A 209 -11.34 5.54 -2.87
CA ILE A 209 -10.96 6.78 -2.18
C ILE A 209 -10.15 6.48 -0.93
N SER A 210 -10.56 5.51 -0.10
CA SER A 210 -9.80 5.14 1.09
C SER A 210 -8.41 4.66 0.72
N GLY A 211 -8.30 3.77 -0.27
CA GLY A 211 -7.02 3.25 -0.76
C GLY A 211 -6.09 4.37 -1.24
N CYS A 212 -6.61 5.37 -1.96
CA CYS A 212 -5.83 6.54 -2.34
C CYS A 212 -5.31 7.32 -1.12
N VAL A 213 -6.14 7.50 -0.08
CA VAL A 213 -5.73 8.19 1.16
C VAL A 213 -4.66 7.40 1.91
N TRP A 214 -4.82 6.07 2.02
CA TRP A 214 -3.84 5.21 2.68
C TRP A 214 -2.53 5.10 1.88
N GLY A 215 -2.58 5.13 0.55
CA GLY A 215 -1.40 5.09 -0.32
C GLY A 215 -0.60 6.39 -0.40
N MET A 216 -1.17 7.50 0.08
CA MET A 216 -0.47 8.80 0.19
C MET A 216 0.33 8.95 1.50
N HIS A 217 0.25 7.97 2.41
CA HIS A 217 0.88 7.97 3.73
C HIS A 217 2.08 7.02 3.82
#